data_AF-A0A0K8QFT9-F1
#
_entry.id   AF-A0A0K8QFT9-F1
#
_cell.length_a   1.000
_cell.length_b   1.000
_cell.length_c   1.000
_cell.angle_alpha   90.00
_cell.angle_beta   90.00
_cell.angle_gamma   90.00
#
_symmetry.space_group_name_H-M   'P 1'
#
loop_
_entity.id
_entity.type
_entity.pdbx_description
1 polymer ?
#
loop_
_entity_poly.entity_id
_entity_poly.type
_entity_poly.pdbx_seq_one_letter_code
_entity_poly.pdbx_strand_id
1 'polypeptide(L)' 'MLSAFLKSASHVRRDETGATAVEYGIMVALIAVVIIAAVTLLGSTVRETFSQVQCSVSGKTWTAATTSGGTGTCA' A
#
# COMPACT_ATOMS: atom_id res chain seq x y z
N MET A 1 -44.33 3.82 27.85
CA MET A 1 -44.13 3.54 26.41
C MET A 1 -43.54 4.73 25.64
N LEU A 2 -43.77 5.99 26.07
CA LEU A 2 -43.20 7.19 25.43
C LEU A 2 -41.70 7.42 25.72
N SER A 3 -41.15 6.83 26.79
CA SER A 3 -39.74 6.94 27.18
C SER A 3 -38.79 6.08 26.34
N ALA A 4 -39.28 4.98 25.75
CA ALA A 4 -38.50 4.16 24.83
C ALA A 4 -38.26 4.88 23.48
N PHE A 5 -39.23 5.67 23.03
CA PHE A 5 -39.17 6.40 21.77
C PHE A 5 -38.18 7.59 21.83
N LEU A 6 -38.17 8.32 22.95
CA LEU A 6 -37.21 9.41 23.19
C LEU A 6 -35.76 8.93 23.40
N LYS A 7 -35.54 7.64 23.74
CA LYS A 7 -34.20 7.03 23.86
C LYS A 7 -33.59 6.64 22.50
N SER A 8 -34.39 6.50 21.44
CA SER A 8 -33.89 6.29 20.07
C SER A 8 -33.45 7.58 19.40
N ALA A 9 -34.05 8.72 19.76
CA ALA A 9 -33.70 10.03 19.22
C ALA A 9 -32.31 10.54 19.68
N SER A 10 -31.75 9.99 20.77
CA SER A 10 -30.40 10.33 21.24
C SER A 10 -29.27 9.53 20.56
N HIS A 11 -29.60 8.56 19.70
CA HIS A 11 -28.63 7.83 18.89
C HIS A 11 -28.33 8.51 17.54
N VAL A 12 -29.23 9.36 17.02
CA VAL A 12 -29.03 10.13 15.77
C VAL A 12 -28.10 11.34 15.96
N ARG A 13 -27.82 11.76 17.20
CA ARG A 13 -26.84 12.84 17.47
C ARG A 13 -25.37 12.37 17.49
N ARG A 14 -25.10 11.13 17.06
CA ARG A 14 -23.75 10.55 16.93
C ARG A 14 -23.34 10.25 15.48
N ASP A 15 -24.20 10.51 14.50
CA ASP A 15 -23.93 10.17 13.09
C ASP A 15 -23.04 11.20 12.36
N GLU A 16 -22.84 12.38 12.95
CA GLU A 16 -22.02 13.46 12.37
C GLU A 16 -20.52 13.33 12.69
N THR A 17 -20.16 12.67 13.80
CA THR A 17 -18.77 12.23 14.07
C THR A 17 -18.38 11.00 13.23
N GLY A 18 -19.36 10.20 12.77
CA GLY A 18 -19.12 9.05 11.89
C GLY A 18 -19.04 9.42 10.40
N ALA A 19 -19.86 10.36 9.93
CA ALA A 19 -19.85 10.83 8.55
C ALA A 19 -18.51 11.50 8.17
N THR A 20 -17.90 12.24 9.09
CA THR A 20 -16.58 12.86 8.92
C THR A 20 -15.43 11.84 8.91
N ALA A 21 -15.56 10.69 9.57
CA ALA A 21 -14.54 9.64 9.54
C ALA A 21 -14.40 8.99 8.14
N VAL A 22 -15.49 8.90 7.38
CA VAL A 22 -15.49 8.30 6.04
C VAL A 22 -14.84 9.23 5.01
N GLU A 23 -15.02 10.54 5.14
CA GLU A 23 -14.48 11.55 4.22
C GLU A 23 -12.95 11.67 4.34
N TYR A 24 -12.41 11.67 5.55
CA TYR A 24 -10.96 11.55 5.73
C TYR A 24 -10.46 10.14 5.40
N GLY A 25 -11.29 9.11 5.60
CA GLY A 25 -10.99 7.73 5.25
C GLY A 25 -10.71 7.52 3.76
N ILE A 26 -11.50 8.11 2.87
CA ILE A 26 -11.27 8.05 1.42
C ILE A 26 -9.99 8.78 0.99
N MET A 27 -9.68 9.94 1.60
CA MET A 27 -8.44 10.67 1.31
C MET A 27 -7.21 9.84 1.69
N VAL A 28 -7.24 9.21 2.87
CA VAL A 28 -6.16 8.31 3.32
C VAL A 28 -6.08 7.06 2.45
N ALA A 29 -7.21 6.51 2.01
CA ALA A 29 -7.23 5.35 1.12
C ALA A 29 -6.54 5.62 -0.23
N LEU A 30 -6.73 6.80 -0.82
CA LEU A 30 -6.04 7.19 -2.05
C LEU A 30 -4.53 7.30 -1.87
N ILE A 31 -4.09 7.89 -0.75
CA ILE A 31 -2.66 7.98 -0.40
C ILE A 31 -2.08 6.56 -0.20
N ALA A 32 -2.82 5.66 0.47
CA ALA A 32 -2.38 4.28 0.68
C ALA A 32 -2.14 3.54 -0.64
N VAL A 33 -3.03 3.69 -1.64
CA VAL A 33 -2.84 3.08 -2.96
C VAL A 33 -1.58 3.60 -3.65
N VAL A 34 -1.32 4.91 -3.59
CA VAL A 34 -0.10 5.52 -4.17
C VAL A 34 1.16 5.01 -3.48
N ILE A 35 1.16 4.90 -2.15
CA ILE A 35 2.29 4.36 -1.38
C ILE A 35 2.52 2.89 -1.75
N ILE A 36 1.48 2.08 -1.84
CA ILE A 36 1.61 0.66 -2.23
C ILE A 36 2.26 0.56 -3.61
N ALA A 37 1.77 1.33 -4.59
CA ALA A 37 2.37 1.36 -5.92
C ALA A 37 3.85 1.75 -5.85
N ALA A 38 4.19 2.85 -5.18
CA ALA A 38 5.57 3.30 -5.04
C ALA A 38 6.48 2.24 -4.39
N VAL A 39 6.01 1.59 -3.32
CA VAL A 39 6.76 0.54 -2.61
C VAL A 39 6.92 -0.70 -3.47
N THR A 40 5.94 -1.08 -4.30
CA THR A 40 6.10 -2.22 -5.22
C THR A 40 7.20 -1.98 -6.25
N LEU A 41 7.24 -0.79 -6.86
CA LEU A 41 8.27 -0.41 -7.82
C LEU A 41 9.65 -0.30 -7.15
N LEU A 42 9.71 0.32 -5.97
CA LEU A 42 10.97 0.41 -5.22
C LEU A 42 11.46 -0.96 -4.78
N GLY A 43 10.55 -1.83 -4.32
CA GLY A 43 10.85 -3.19 -3.89
C GLY A 43 11.41 -4.05 -5.02
N SER A 44 10.92 -3.92 -6.25
CA SER A 44 11.52 -4.60 -7.41
C SER A 44 12.95 -4.13 -7.67
N THR A 45 13.21 -2.83 -7.63
CA THR A 45 14.54 -2.27 -7.85
C THR A 45 15.52 -2.69 -6.76
N VAL A 46 15.10 -2.67 -5.49
CA VAL A 46 15.94 -3.09 -4.35
C VAL A 46 16.26 -4.59 -4.44
N ARG A 47 15.28 -5.43 -4.79
CA ARG A 47 15.53 -6.87 -5.00
C ARG A 47 16.54 -7.11 -6.11
N GLU A 48 16.43 -6.37 -7.20
CA GLU A 48 17.34 -6.46 -8.34
C GLU A 48 18.77 -6.07 -7.96
N THR A 49 18.95 -4.96 -7.24
CA THR A 49 20.30 -4.51 -6.82
C THR A 49 20.93 -5.51 -5.86
N PHE A 50 20.19 -6.03 -4.89
CA PHE A 50 20.69 -7.11 -4.03
C PHE A 50 20.98 -8.38 -4.84
N SER A 51 20.18 -8.68 -5.87
CA SER A 51 20.39 -9.84 -6.74
C SER A 51 21.67 -9.73 -7.59
N GLN A 52 21.97 -8.53 -8.05
CA GLN A 52 23.21 -8.24 -8.74
C GLN A 52 24.41 -8.36 -7.79
N VAL A 53 24.32 -7.80 -6.59
CA VAL A 53 25.40 -7.87 -5.58
C VAL A 53 25.68 -9.32 -5.19
N GLN A 54 24.67 -10.14 -4.90
CA GLN A 54 24.89 -11.57 -4.59
C GLN A 54 25.58 -12.28 -5.75
N CYS A 55 25.25 -11.94 -7.00
CA CYS A 55 25.84 -12.55 -8.19
C CYS A 55 27.33 -12.22 -8.30
N SER A 56 27.67 -10.95 -8.15
CA SER A 56 29.05 -10.47 -8.18
C SER A 56 29.88 -11.05 -7.04
N VAL A 57 29.31 -11.16 -5.83
CA VAL A 57 29.98 -11.80 -4.69
C VAL A 57 30.18 -13.30 -4.92
N SER A 58 29.25 -13.95 -5.63
CA SER A 58 29.34 -15.38 -5.97
C SER A 58 30.29 -15.67 -7.16
N GLY A 59 30.97 -14.67 -7.71
CA GLY A 59 31.90 -14.82 -8.83
C GLY A 59 31.24 -15.13 -10.18
N LYS A 60 29.94 -14.87 -10.28
CA LYS A 60 29.12 -15.15 -11.45
C LYS A 60 28.89 -13.91 -12.29
N THR A 61 28.43 -14.12 -13.52
CA THR A 61 28.15 -13.05 -14.48
C THR A 61 26.69 -12.63 -14.40
N TRP A 62 26.46 -11.32 -14.29
CA TRP A 62 25.12 -10.75 -14.30
C TRP A 62 24.67 -10.49 -15.73
N THR A 63 23.52 -11.03 -16.11
CA THR A 63 22.86 -10.71 -17.40
C THR A 63 21.68 -9.80 -17.12
N ALA A 64 21.77 -8.53 -17.54
CA ALA A 64 20.72 -7.55 -17.33
C ALA A 64 19.45 -7.90 -18.15
N ALA A 65 18.27 -7.69 -17.57
CA ALA A 65 17.02 -7.86 -18.28
C ALA A 65 16.86 -6.80 -19.38
N THR A 66 16.46 -7.25 -20.57
CA THR A 66 16.27 -6.39 -21.76
C THR A 66 14.87 -5.81 -21.88
N THR A 67 13.96 -6.11 -20.94
CA THR A 67 12.59 -5.59 -20.93
C THR A 67 12.29 -4.83 -19.64
N SER A 68 11.51 -3.76 -19.76
CA SER A 68 11.08 -2.90 -18.64
C SER A 68 10.15 -3.68 -17.71
N GLY A 69 10.74 -4.38 -16.73
CA GLY A 69 10.03 -5.21 -15.74
C GLY A 69 10.61 -6.61 -15.55
N GLY A 70 11.56 -7.03 -16.39
CA GLY A 70 12.30 -8.28 -16.16
C GLY A 70 13.35 -8.09 -15.07
N THR A 71 13.51 -9.10 -14.22
CA THR A 71 14.67 -9.25 -13.33
C THR A 71 15.81 -9.93 -14.08
N GLY A 72 17.00 -9.36 -14.05
CA GLY A 72 18.20 -9.95 -14.61
C GLY A 72 18.54 -11.28 -13.92
N THR A 73 19.33 -12.09 -14.61
CA THR A 73 19.69 -13.43 -14.13
C THR A 73 21.18 -13.54 -13.91
N CYS A 74 21.54 -14.23 -12.83
CA CYS A 74 22.92 -14.57 -12.50
C CYS A 74 23.28 -15.94 -13.10
N ALA A 75 24.33 -15.98 -13.92
CA ALA A 75 24.88 -17.20 -14.53
C ALA A 75 26.30 -17.46 -14.01
#